data_AF-A0A8T6I0D3-F1
#
_entry.id   AF-A0A8T6I0D3-F1
#
_cell.length_a   1.000
_cell.length_b   1.000
_cell.length_c   1.000
_cell.angle_alpha   90.00
_cell.angle_beta   90.00
_cell.angle_gamma   90.00
#
_symmetry.space_group_name_H-M   'P 1'
#
loop_
_entity.id
_entity.type
_entity.pdbx_description
1 polymer ?
#
loop_
_entity_poly.entity_id
_entity_poly.type
_entity_poly.pdbx_seq_one_letter_code
_entity_poly.pdbx_strand_id
1 'polypeptide(L)'
;MWIRLTAVGVVGIGVGVLLAWSVLDREAPPSLDTREVPDEPVTVAAPAPAPSPSLAQIAAIANDFDRNTALYAHLAHADLDRVHELLALTDALPSTPHRYDIKHVIYVRFAAIDPQSAVDHMLDGAYRTSWLAAVFRAWAHADLDAAVSRAERLDADAKAIATRTILELELPDGKRVAIARQLDAEHVVAAMETRESLARGETDFPSVWQEALGEVDTRLRLQRLTQIATEWATRDPAAAIDAASATEGQIRMAMQMAVTRIWTAQDPIGVVAWLSRQEPSSSLQSMTSTMMVTLARNSMADAISSLDAMPDHVREYAEQGLVRTLASSNVDVSDADIDMVLDWYSTAEFNRDHVMMLALSLARRDPERALSWARSLAGEARETAIGSVMSTVGRTDPESARRIVMGMDDADRLEAAKSLLYSQARHDPRAALDWARSFESEAERAELVQQVFRSWARDKPEEAIGELMDLRAGSVRDELAKSVAGSLLIDRPDLVERLFETIDSREARRTVAGMLMASFTRSGDAEKAEFYREALEAASR
;
A
#
# COMPACT_ATOMS: atom_id res chain seq x y z
N MET A 1 1.04 -6.45 3.39
CA MET A 1 0.40 -7.44 2.49
C MET A 1 -0.89 -6.83 1.95
N TRP A 2 -0.75 -6.09 0.84
CA TRP A 2 -1.73 -5.76 -0.21
C TRP A 2 -3.20 -5.52 0.17
N ILE A 3 -3.49 -4.29 0.62
CA ILE A 3 -4.75 -3.59 0.31
C ILE A 3 -4.38 -2.62 -0.81
N ARG A 4 -4.63 -3.00 -2.07
CA ARG A 4 -4.44 -2.13 -3.23
C ARG A 4 -5.73 -1.35 -3.51
N LEU A 5 -5.60 -0.02 -3.48
CA LEU A 5 -6.23 0.98 -4.36
C LEU A 5 -7.35 0.47 -5.30
N THR A 6 -8.60 0.81 -5.00
CA THR A 6 -9.73 0.73 -5.94
C THR A 6 -10.42 2.09 -6.11
N ALA A 7 -9.65 3.18 -6.23
CA ALA A 7 -10.20 4.54 -6.38
C ALA A 7 -9.67 5.35 -7.59
N VAL A 8 -8.93 4.75 -8.54
CA VAL A 8 -8.43 5.46 -9.74
C VAL A 8 -8.86 4.81 -11.07
N GLY A 9 -9.68 3.75 -11.05
CA GLY A 9 -9.93 2.92 -12.24
C GLY A 9 -11.25 3.10 -13.00
N VAL A 10 -12.11 4.09 -12.69
CA VAL A 10 -13.46 4.17 -13.32
C VAL A 10 -13.69 5.41 -14.19
N VAL A 11 -12.75 6.38 -14.21
CA VAL A 11 -12.88 7.60 -15.02
C VAL A 11 -12.41 7.42 -16.49
N GLY A 12 -11.81 6.27 -16.84
CA GLY A 12 -11.19 6.05 -18.16
C GLY A 12 -12.07 5.52 -19.29
N ILE A 13 -13.32 5.10 -19.05
CA ILE A 13 -14.12 4.39 -20.07
C ILE A 13 -14.98 5.34 -20.92
N GLY A 14 -15.22 6.58 -20.47
CA GLY A 14 -16.02 7.56 -21.21
C GLY A 14 -15.25 8.40 -22.25
N VAL A 15 -13.93 8.54 -22.12
CA VAL A 15 -13.12 9.45 -22.97
C VAL A 15 -12.62 8.76 -24.26
N GLY A 16 -12.47 7.44 -24.25
CA GLY A 16 -11.93 6.67 -25.39
C GLY A 16 -12.83 6.59 -26.63
N VAL A 17 -14.14 6.87 -26.49
CA VAL A 17 -15.09 6.78 -27.61
C VAL A 17 -15.26 8.13 -28.34
N LEU A 18 -14.91 9.26 -27.72
CA LEU A 18 -15.06 10.60 -28.32
C LEU A 18 -13.81 11.11 -29.06
N LEU A 19 -12.62 10.54 -28.83
CA LEU A 19 -11.40 10.92 -29.56
C LEU A 19 -11.24 10.23 -30.92
N ALA A 20 -12.06 9.23 -31.24
CA ALA A 20 -12.03 8.55 -32.53
C ALA A 20 -12.78 9.29 -33.67
N TRP A 21 -13.49 10.38 -33.36
CA TRP A 21 -14.33 11.12 -34.32
C TRP A 21 -13.84 12.54 -34.65
N SER A 22 -12.79 13.06 -34.01
CA SER A 22 -12.29 14.43 -34.26
C SER A 22 -11.00 14.51 -35.09
N VAL A 23 -10.50 13.39 -35.64
CA VAL A 23 -9.27 13.35 -36.48
C VAL A 23 -9.58 13.27 -37.99
N LEU A 24 -10.85 13.21 -38.40
CA LEU A 24 -11.23 13.09 -39.82
C LEU A 24 -11.61 14.40 -40.52
N ASP A 25 -11.44 15.55 -39.88
CA ASP A 25 -11.74 16.82 -40.53
C ASP A 25 -10.71 17.90 -40.15
N ARG A 26 -9.58 17.93 -40.88
CA ARG A 26 -8.78 19.14 -41.19
C ARG A 26 -7.59 18.84 -42.10
N GLU A 27 -7.68 19.43 -43.29
CA GLU A 27 -6.63 19.94 -44.18
C GLU A 27 -5.49 19.02 -44.64
N ALA A 28 -5.35 18.90 -45.96
CA ALA A 28 -4.33 18.14 -46.67
C ALA A 28 -2.90 18.66 -46.38
N PRO A 29 -1.92 17.77 -46.15
CA PRO A 29 -0.51 18.16 -46.06
C PRO A 29 0.07 18.48 -47.45
N PRO A 30 1.09 19.37 -47.53
CA PRO A 30 1.67 19.80 -48.80
C PRO A 30 2.48 18.69 -49.47
N SER A 31 2.48 18.70 -50.81
CA SER A 31 3.16 17.75 -51.68
C SER A 31 4.66 17.66 -51.38
N LEU A 32 5.13 16.45 -51.03
CA LEU A 32 6.55 16.13 -50.96
C LEU A 32 7.00 15.39 -52.23
N ASP A 33 8.20 15.76 -52.63
CA ASP A 33 8.89 15.56 -53.89
C ASP A 33 9.08 14.09 -54.28
N THR A 34 8.82 13.78 -55.56
CA THR A 34 8.94 12.44 -56.14
C THR A 34 10.41 12.05 -56.29
N ARG A 35 10.88 11.11 -55.46
CA ARG A 35 12.08 10.32 -55.76
C ARG A 35 11.68 8.88 -56.10
N GLU A 36 12.17 8.45 -57.26
CA GLU A 36 11.93 7.18 -57.94
C GLU A 36 12.08 5.97 -57.01
N VAL A 37 11.02 5.16 -56.93
CA VAL A 37 11.04 3.79 -56.42
C VAL A 37 11.06 2.86 -57.65
N PRO A 38 11.95 1.84 -57.72
CA PRO A 38 12.07 1.00 -58.91
C PRO A 38 10.80 0.22 -59.22
N ASP A 39 10.44 0.17 -60.51
CA ASP A 39 9.37 -0.65 -61.10
C ASP A 39 9.69 -2.15 -60.96
N GLU A 40 9.26 -2.78 -59.87
CA GLU A 40 8.98 -4.22 -59.87
C GLU A 40 7.95 -4.58 -58.77
N PRO A 41 6.78 -5.14 -59.12
CA PRO A 41 5.77 -5.48 -58.12
C PRO A 41 6.17 -6.77 -57.41
N VAL A 42 6.70 -6.67 -56.20
CA VAL A 42 6.73 -7.80 -55.27
C VAL A 42 5.32 -7.96 -54.69
N THR A 43 4.49 -8.79 -55.33
CA THR A 43 3.23 -9.26 -54.74
C THR A 43 3.54 -10.23 -53.59
N VAL A 44 3.70 -9.70 -52.38
CA VAL A 44 3.49 -10.50 -51.16
C VAL A 44 1.99 -10.42 -50.85
N ALA A 45 1.27 -11.52 -51.08
CA ALA A 45 -0.10 -11.64 -50.60
C ALA A 45 -0.08 -11.51 -49.07
N ALA A 46 -0.75 -10.48 -48.53
CA ALA A 46 -0.96 -10.36 -47.10
C ALA A 46 -1.74 -11.59 -46.61
N PRO A 47 -1.34 -12.23 -45.49
CA PRO A 47 -2.10 -13.34 -44.92
C PRO A 47 -3.51 -12.85 -44.55
N ALA A 48 -4.52 -13.67 -44.83
CA ALA A 48 -5.90 -13.37 -44.46
C ALA A 48 -5.99 -13.09 -42.94
N PRO A 49 -6.78 -12.11 -42.49
CA PRO A 49 -6.95 -11.84 -41.06
C PRO A 49 -7.48 -13.10 -40.37
N ALA A 50 -6.88 -13.44 -39.23
CA ALA A 50 -7.29 -14.60 -38.44
C ALA A 50 -8.80 -14.48 -38.07
N PRO A 51 -9.56 -15.58 -38.03
CA PRO A 51 -10.96 -15.54 -37.67
C PRO A 51 -11.14 -15.01 -36.24
N SER A 52 -12.11 -14.11 -36.03
CA SER A 52 -12.44 -13.58 -34.71
C SER A 52 -12.78 -14.71 -33.74
N PRO A 53 -12.29 -14.67 -32.49
CA PRO A 53 -12.53 -15.73 -31.52
C PRO A 53 -14.03 -15.86 -31.20
N SER A 54 -14.50 -17.09 -31.01
CA SER A 54 -15.86 -17.38 -30.54
C SER A 54 -16.06 -16.97 -29.09
N LEU A 55 -17.32 -16.80 -28.65
CA LEU A 55 -17.63 -16.44 -27.27
C LEU A 55 -17.08 -17.45 -26.24
N ALA A 56 -17.07 -18.75 -26.58
CA ALA A 56 -16.49 -19.78 -25.72
C ALA A 56 -14.96 -19.66 -25.61
N GLN A 57 -14.28 -19.29 -26.72
CA GLN A 57 -12.84 -19.02 -26.70
C GLN A 57 -12.52 -17.76 -25.90
N ILE A 58 -13.32 -16.71 -26.03
CA ILE A 58 -13.20 -15.49 -25.21
C ILE A 58 -13.40 -15.83 -23.72
N ALA A 59 -14.43 -16.61 -23.38
CA ALA A 59 -14.71 -17.01 -22.00
C ALA A 59 -13.59 -17.85 -21.36
N ALA A 60 -12.77 -18.54 -22.17
CA ALA A 60 -11.64 -19.34 -21.71
C ALA A 60 -10.36 -18.52 -21.44
N ILE A 61 -10.33 -17.23 -21.78
CA ILE A 61 -9.19 -16.36 -21.52
C ILE A 61 -9.07 -16.13 -20.00
N ALA A 62 -7.94 -16.57 -19.43
CA ALA A 62 -7.71 -16.52 -17.99
C ALA A 62 -7.50 -15.09 -17.45
N ASN A 63 -6.87 -14.21 -18.24
CA ASN A 63 -6.63 -12.83 -17.87
C ASN A 63 -7.90 -11.98 -18.10
N ASP A 64 -8.36 -11.27 -17.06
CA ASP A 64 -9.58 -10.46 -17.12
C ASP A 64 -9.50 -9.29 -18.12
N PHE A 65 -8.33 -8.65 -18.21
CA PHE A 65 -8.11 -7.52 -19.12
C PHE A 65 -8.17 -7.99 -20.57
N ASP A 66 -7.42 -9.04 -20.91
CA ASP A 66 -7.37 -9.58 -22.28
C ASP A 66 -8.74 -10.12 -22.71
N ARG A 67 -9.47 -10.76 -21.80
CA ARG A 67 -10.83 -11.24 -22.03
C ARG A 67 -11.79 -10.10 -22.34
N ASN A 68 -11.76 -9.04 -21.53
CA ASN A 68 -12.63 -7.88 -21.74
C ASN A 68 -12.29 -7.16 -23.05
N THR A 69 -11.01 -7.00 -23.38
CA THR A 69 -10.58 -6.43 -24.67
C THR A 69 -11.13 -7.25 -25.84
N ALA A 70 -11.02 -8.58 -25.80
CA ALA A 70 -11.57 -9.44 -26.83
C ALA A 70 -13.11 -9.35 -26.90
N LEU A 71 -13.79 -9.29 -25.75
CA LEU A 71 -15.23 -9.16 -25.68
C LEU A 71 -15.74 -7.82 -26.24
N TYR A 72 -15.06 -6.70 -25.94
CA TYR A 72 -15.39 -5.39 -26.51
C TYR A 72 -15.19 -5.37 -28.02
N ALA A 73 -14.08 -5.92 -28.52
CA ALA A 73 -13.85 -6.04 -29.95
C ALA A 73 -14.94 -6.87 -30.64
N HIS A 74 -15.38 -7.96 -29.99
CA HIS A 74 -16.45 -8.82 -30.50
C HIS A 74 -17.82 -8.14 -30.52
N LEU A 75 -18.08 -7.20 -29.61
CA LEU A 75 -19.35 -6.49 -29.47
C LEU A 75 -19.39 -5.15 -30.21
N ALA A 76 -18.24 -4.62 -30.67
CA ALA A 76 -18.12 -3.27 -31.23
C ALA A 76 -19.09 -2.99 -32.39
N HIS A 77 -19.43 -4.03 -33.17
CA HIS A 77 -20.33 -3.95 -34.31
C HIS A 77 -21.55 -4.88 -34.19
N ALA A 78 -21.81 -5.42 -33.00
CA ALA A 78 -22.97 -6.27 -32.78
C ALA A 78 -24.25 -5.44 -32.89
N ASP A 79 -25.20 -5.90 -33.72
CA ASP A 79 -26.57 -5.42 -33.78
C ASP A 79 -27.45 -6.13 -32.74
N LEU A 80 -28.74 -5.81 -32.72
CA LEU A 80 -29.68 -6.34 -31.73
C LEU A 80 -29.83 -7.86 -31.81
N ASP A 81 -29.93 -8.41 -33.03
CA ASP A 81 -30.03 -9.85 -33.25
C ASP A 81 -28.79 -10.57 -32.72
N ARG A 82 -27.60 -10.02 -33.00
CA ARG A 82 -26.35 -10.57 -32.49
C ARG A 82 -26.24 -10.47 -30.97
N VAL A 83 -26.74 -9.41 -30.36
CA VAL A 83 -26.77 -9.26 -28.89
C VAL A 83 -27.66 -10.35 -28.26
N HIS A 84 -28.86 -10.58 -28.79
CA HIS A 84 -29.74 -11.65 -28.30
C HIS A 84 -29.10 -13.03 -28.43
N GLU A 85 -28.46 -13.32 -29.58
CA GLU A 85 -27.74 -14.56 -29.78
C GLU A 85 -26.61 -14.73 -28.74
N LEU A 86 -25.81 -13.69 -28.49
CA LEU A 86 -24.71 -13.74 -27.54
C LEU A 86 -25.21 -13.92 -26.09
N LEU A 87 -26.34 -13.33 -25.71
CA LEU A 87 -26.95 -13.59 -24.40
C LEU A 87 -27.35 -15.07 -24.24
N ALA A 88 -27.99 -15.64 -25.26
CA ALA A 88 -28.36 -17.06 -25.26
C ALA A 88 -27.13 -17.99 -25.23
N LEU A 89 -26.09 -17.67 -26.01
CA LEU A 89 -24.83 -18.41 -25.99
C LEU A 89 -24.11 -18.32 -24.63
N THR A 90 -24.19 -17.17 -23.98
CA THR A 90 -23.64 -16.99 -22.62
C THR A 90 -24.36 -17.88 -21.61
N ASP A 91 -25.65 -18.19 -21.83
CA ASP A 91 -26.40 -19.10 -20.97
C ASP A 91 -26.00 -20.57 -21.08
N ALA A 92 -25.47 -20.96 -22.25
CA ALA A 92 -24.92 -22.28 -22.47
C ALA A 92 -23.50 -22.47 -21.89
N LEU A 93 -22.84 -21.40 -21.43
CA LEU A 93 -21.51 -21.48 -20.83
C LEU A 93 -21.56 -22.08 -19.40
N PRO A 94 -20.48 -22.77 -18.96
CA PRO A 94 -20.34 -23.23 -17.59
C PRO A 94 -20.58 -22.10 -16.59
N SER A 95 -21.23 -22.41 -15.45
CA SER A 95 -21.53 -21.43 -14.40
C SER A 95 -20.27 -21.03 -13.63
N THR A 96 -19.47 -20.13 -14.19
CA THR A 96 -18.28 -19.52 -13.59
C THR A 96 -18.55 -18.06 -13.23
N PRO A 97 -17.75 -17.43 -12.33
CA PRO A 97 -17.84 -15.99 -12.08
C PRO A 97 -17.77 -15.14 -13.38
N HIS A 98 -16.91 -15.54 -14.32
CA HIS A 98 -16.71 -14.86 -15.61
C HIS A 98 -17.97 -14.82 -16.48
N ARG A 99 -18.88 -15.81 -16.37
CA ARG A 99 -20.15 -15.81 -17.10
C ARG A 99 -21.00 -14.58 -16.75
N TYR A 100 -20.97 -14.14 -15.50
CA TYR A 100 -21.71 -12.96 -15.06
C TYR A 100 -21.11 -11.65 -15.58
N ASP A 101 -19.78 -11.58 -15.67
CA ASP A 101 -19.06 -10.41 -16.20
C ASP A 101 -19.28 -10.27 -17.71
N ILE A 102 -19.28 -11.39 -18.45
CA ILE A 102 -19.58 -11.42 -19.88
C ILE A 102 -21.01 -10.93 -20.12
N LYS A 103 -22.00 -11.43 -19.37
CA LYS A 103 -23.39 -10.95 -19.46
C LYS A 103 -23.50 -9.45 -19.18
N HIS A 104 -22.80 -8.94 -18.17
CA HIS A 104 -22.80 -7.52 -17.85
C HIS A 104 -22.37 -6.67 -19.06
N VAL A 105 -21.26 -7.02 -19.72
CA VAL A 105 -20.76 -6.28 -20.89
C VAL A 105 -21.72 -6.36 -22.09
N ILE A 106 -22.34 -7.53 -22.31
CA ILE A 106 -23.34 -7.68 -23.37
C ILE A 106 -24.57 -6.80 -23.10
N TYR A 107 -25.06 -6.74 -21.86
CA TYR A 107 -26.18 -5.85 -21.49
C TYR A 107 -25.85 -4.37 -21.65
N VAL A 108 -24.59 -3.95 -21.42
CA VAL A 108 -24.16 -2.58 -21.72
C VAL A 108 -24.24 -2.30 -23.24
N ARG A 109 -23.82 -3.25 -24.09
CA ARG A 109 -23.99 -3.12 -25.55
C ARG A 109 -25.46 -3.11 -25.95
N PHE A 110 -26.28 -3.96 -25.34
CA PHE A 110 -27.73 -3.96 -25.57
C PHE A 110 -28.31 -2.58 -25.26
N ALA A 111 -28.00 -2.03 -24.10
CA ALA A 111 -28.47 -0.71 -23.70
C ALA A 111 -28.03 0.42 -24.63
N ALA A 112 -26.85 0.31 -25.24
CA ALA A 112 -26.37 1.28 -26.21
C ALA A 112 -27.12 1.25 -27.55
N ILE A 113 -27.79 0.13 -27.87
CA ILE A 113 -28.58 -0.06 -29.11
C ILE A 113 -30.06 0.23 -28.83
N ASP A 114 -30.63 -0.45 -27.84
CA ASP A 114 -32.03 -0.35 -27.44
C ASP A 114 -32.14 -0.55 -25.92
N PRO A 115 -32.08 0.54 -25.14
CA PRO A 115 -32.08 0.45 -23.69
C PRO A 115 -33.44 0.08 -23.11
N GLN A 116 -34.54 0.34 -23.81
CA GLN A 116 -35.86 -0.04 -23.34
C GLN A 116 -36.03 -1.56 -23.42
N SER A 117 -35.73 -2.15 -24.57
CA SER A 117 -35.77 -3.61 -24.74
C SER A 117 -34.77 -4.32 -23.82
N ALA A 118 -33.61 -3.70 -23.53
CA ALA A 118 -32.65 -4.26 -22.57
C ALA A 118 -33.23 -4.33 -21.14
N VAL A 119 -33.89 -3.27 -20.67
CA VAL A 119 -34.56 -3.27 -19.36
C VAL A 119 -35.68 -4.29 -19.33
N ASP A 120 -36.53 -4.32 -20.36
CA ASP A 120 -37.68 -5.24 -20.41
C ASP A 120 -37.20 -6.71 -20.40
N HIS A 121 -36.20 -7.05 -21.21
CA HIS A 121 -35.57 -8.37 -21.20
C HIS A 121 -35.00 -8.75 -19.83
N MET A 122 -34.45 -7.79 -19.08
CA MET A 122 -33.92 -8.06 -17.74
C MET A 122 -35.01 -8.28 -16.70
N LEU A 123 -36.12 -7.55 -16.79
CA LEU A 123 -37.24 -7.67 -15.86
C LEU A 123 -38.07 -8.93 -16.11
N ASP A 124 -38.07 -9.46 -17.34
CA ASP A 124 -38.70 -10.74 -17.68
C ASP A 124 -37.97 -11.96 -17.07
N GLY A 125 -36.76 -11.77 -16.54
CA GLY A 125 -35.94 -12.82 -15.94
C GLY A 125 -35.33 -12.44 -14.59
N ALA A 126 -34.51 -13.33 -14.03
CA ALA A 126 -33.71 -13.01 -12.86
C ALA A 126 -32.50 -12.16 -13.28
N TYR A 127 -32.42 -10.91 -12.79
CA TYR A 127 -31.32 -10.00 -13.07
C TYR A 127 -30.47 -9.71 -11.83
N ARG A 128 -29.21 -9.32 -12.05
CA ARG A 128 -28.37 -8.75 -11.00
C ARG A 128 -28.55 -7.24 -10.93
N THR A 129 -28.59 -6.68 -9.73
CA THR A 129 -28.71 -5.23 -9.50
C THR A 129 -27.64 -4.42 -10.21
N SER A 130 -26.42 -4.97 -10.32
CA SER A 130 -25.30 -4.35 -11.03
C SER A 130 -25.53 -4.23 -12.54
N TRP A 131 -26.24 -5.18 -13.15
CA TRP A 131 -26.58 -5.14 -14.58
C TRP A 131 -27.61 -4.06 -14.84
N LEU A 132 -28.64 -3.95 -14.00
CA LEU A 132 -29.72 -2.98 -14.18
C LEU A 132 -29.17 -1.56 -14.02
N ALA A 133 -28.30 -1.35 -13.02
CA ALA A 133 -27.55 -0.12 -12.86
C ALA A 133 -26.69 0.18 -14.10
N ALA A 134 -25.99 -0.79 -14.68
CA ALA A 134 -25.19 -0.56 -15.88
C ALA A 134 -26.02 -0.10 -17.09
N VAL A 135 -27.19 -0.72 -17.30
CA VAL A 135 -28.14 -0.34 -18.36
C VAL A 135 -28.66 1.09 -18.14
N PHE A 136 -29.15 1.41 -16.94
CA PHE A 136 -29.64 2.75 -16.64
C PHE A 136 -28.54 3.81 -16.70
N ARG A 137 -27.31 3.47 -16.32
CA ARG A 137 -26.16 4.37 -16.47
C ARG A 137 -25.88 4.66 -17.94
N ALA A 138 -25.80 3.62 -18.78
CA ALA A 138 -25.56 3.78 -20.22
C ALA A 138 -26.69 4.57 -20.88
N TRP A 139 -27.95 4.24 -20.55
CA TRP A 139 -29.12 4.94 -21.06
C TRP A 139 -29.11 6.41 -20.66
N ALA A 140 -28.95 6.73 -19.37
CA ALA A 140 -29.01 8.10 -18.90
C ALA A 140 -27.86 8.99 -19.40
N HIS A 141 -26.71 8.42 -19.80
CA HIS A 141 -25.67 9.16 -20.52
C HIS A 141 -26.07 9.53 -21.94
N ALA A 142 -26.85 8.68 -22.62
CA ALA A 142 -27.31 8.91 -23.99
C ALA A 142 -28.57 9.77 -24.02
N ASP A 143 -29.55 9.48 -23.15
CA ASP A 143 -30.83 10.15 -23.03
C ASP A 143 -31.33 10.07 -21.57
N LEU A 144 -31.06 11.13 -20.81
CA LEU A 144 -31.41 11.24 -19.40
C LEU A 144 -32.93 11.25 -19.17
N ASP A 145 -33.68 11.99 -19.99
CA ASP A 145 -35.12 12.20 -19.78
C ASP A 145 -35.90 10.90 -20.06
N ALA A 146 -35.50 10.14 -21.10
CA ALA A 146 -36.07 8.83 -21.37
C ALA A 146 -35.75 7.81 -20.26
N ALA A 147 -34.51 7.81 -19.75
CA ALA A 147 -34.11 6.95 -18.66
C ALA A 147 -34.89 7.24 -17.36
N VAL A 148 -35.03 8.52 -16.99
CA VAL A 148 -35.85 8.94 -15.84
C VAL A 148 -37.30 8.52 -16.01
N SER A 149 -37.89 8.76 -17.18
CA SER A 149 -39.28 8.40 -17.49
C SER A 149 -39.52 6.89 -17.46
N ARG A 150 -38.51 6.06 -17.80
CA ARG A 150 -38.60 4.62 -17.64
C ARG A 150 -38.47 4.21 -16.18
N ALA A 151 -37.54 4.80 -15.44
CA ALA A 151 -37.28 4.51 -14.03
C ALA A 151 -38.51 4.77 -13.16
N GLU A 152 -39.24 5.87 -13.43
CA GLU A 152 -40.46 6.25 -12.72
C GLU A 152 -41.54 5.16 -12.74
N ARG A 153 -41.59 4.37 -13.82
CA ARG A 153 -42.59 3.33 -14.08
C ARG A 153 -42.16 1.93 -13.64
N LEU A 154 -41.00 1.80 -13.00
CA LEU A 154 -40.52 0.52 -12.48
C LEU A 154 -41.20 0.16 -11.15
N ASP A 155 -41.10 -1.11 -10.77
CA ASP A 155 -41.41 -1.54 -9.40
C ASP A 155 -40.45 -0.89 -8.38
N ALA A 156 -40.77 -0.99 -7.09
CA ALA A 156 -40.02 -0.31 -6.04
C ALA A 156 -38.52 -0.66 -6.02
N ASP A 157 -38.16 -1.94 -6.22
CA ASP A 157 -36.79 -2.42 -6.14
C ASP A 157 -35.97 -1.95 -7.36
N ALA A 158 -36.52 -2.12 -8.57
CA ALA A 158 -35.88 -1.69 -9.80
C ALA A 158 -35.82 -0.15 -9.90
N LYS A 159 -36.86 0.56 -9.45
CA LYS A 159 -36.90 2.03 -9.35
C LYS A 159 -35.80 2.53 -8.42
N ALA A 160 -35.63 1.95 -7.23
CA ALA A 160 -34.56 2.36 -6.31
C ALA A 160 -33.16 2.23 -6.91
N ILE A 161 -32.90 1.14 -7.65
CA ILE A 161 -31.62 0.92 -8.36
C ILE A 161 -31.41 1.96 -9.45
N ALA A 162 -32.43 2.20 -10.28
CA ALA A 162 -32.38 3.18 -11.36
C ALA A 162 -32.19 4.61 -10.83
N THR A 163 -32.99 5.01 -9.84
CA THR A 163 -32.93 6.33 -9.20
C THR A 163 -31.55 6.62 -8.63
N ARG A 164 -30.98 5.71 -7.82
CA ARG A 164 -29.61 5.89 -7.31
C ARG A 164 -28.60 6.05 -8.44
N THR A 165 -28.70 5.20 -9.46
CA THR A 165 -27.74 5.20 -10.58
C THR A 165 -27.79 6.48 -11.40
N ILE A 166 -29.00 7.01 -11.65
CA ILE A 166 -29.19 8.26 -12.37
C ILE A 166 -28.68 9.45 -11.54
N LEU A 167 -28.96 9.49 -10.24
CA LEU A 167 -28.56 10.60 -9.37
C LEU A 167 -27.05 10.63 -9.07
N GLU A 168 -26.35 9.50 -9.23
CA GLU A 168 -24.88 9.41 -9.19
C GLU A 168 -24.17 10.08 -10.38
N LEU A 169 -24.90 10.42 -11.44
CA LEU A 169 -24.32 11.13 -12.59
C LEU A 169 -23.90 12.57 -12.23
N GLU A 170 -22.96 13.09 -13.01
CA GLU A 170 -22.55 14.49 -12.94
C GLU A 170 -23.66 15.38 -13.54
N LEU A 171 -24.59 15.79 -12.68
CA LEU A 171 -25.75 16.61 -13.03
C LEU A 171 -25.65 17.99 -12.35
N PRO A 172 -26.07 19.07 -13.03
CA PRO A 172 -26.31 20.36 -12.37
C PRO A 172 -27.31 20.20 -11.22
N ASP A 173 -27.08 20.90 -10.12
CA ASP A 173 -27.84 20.70 -8.88
C ASP A 173 -29.35 20.87 -9.06
N GLY A 174 -29.80 21.90 -9.79
CA GLY A 174 -31.22 22.11 -10.07
C GLY A 174 -31.86 20.94 -10.86
N LYS A 175 -31.12 20.34 -11.80
CA LYS A 175 -31.59 19.15 -12.54
C LYS A 175 -31.63 17.92 -11.66
N ARG A 176 -30.60 17.71 -10.83
CA ARG A 176 -30.54 16.58 -9.90
C ARG A 176 -31.70 16.63 -8.90
N VAL A 177 -32.04 17.80 -8.37
CA VAL A 177 -33.21 18.00 -7.48
C VAL A 177 -34.52 17.70 -8.19
N ALA A 178 -34.71 18.20 -9.42
CA ALA A 178 -35.93 17.96 -10.18
C ALA A 178 -36.14 16.45 -10.45
N ILE A 179 -35.09 15.75 -10.85
CA ILE A 179 -35.12 14.30 -11.09
C ILE A 179 -35.36 13.54 -9.77
N ALA A 180 -34.71 13.95 -8.69
CA ALA A 180 -34.92 13.33 -7.38
C ALA A 180 -36.38 13.44 -6.94
N ARG A 181 -37.03 14.61 -7.11
CA ARG A 181 -38.47 14.78 -6.84
C ARG A 181 -39.33 13.90 -7.75
N GLN A 182 -39.04 13.88 -9.05
CA GLN A 182 -39.77 13.06 -10.01
C GLN A 182 -39.70 11.56 -9.68
N LEU A 183 -38.58 11.10 -9.13
CA LEU A 183 -38.35 9.70 -8.78
C LEU A 183 -38.67 9.38 -7.30
N ASP A 184 -39.39 10.27 -6.61
CA ASP A 184 -39.80 10.15 -5.20
C ASP A 184 -38.62 9.98 -4.22
N ALA A 185 -37.46 10.57 -4.54
CA ALA A 185 -36.23 10.53 -3.75
C ALA A 185 -36.07 11.79 -2.87
N GLU A 186 -37.08 12.09 -2.04
CA GLU A 186 -37.11 13.30 -1.19
C GLU A 186 -35.91 13.40 -0.23
N HIS A 187 -35.35 12.27 0.22
CA HIS A 187 -34.14 12.25 1.03
C HIS A 187 -32.93 12.89 0.30
N VAL A 188 -32.83 12.75 -1.02
CA VAL A 188 -31.76 13.37 -1.82
C VAL A 188 -31.99 14.88 -1.93
N VAL A 189 -33.23 15.30 -2.12
CA VAL A 189 -33.63 16.72 -2.17
C VAL A 189 -33.26 17.41 -0.86
N ALA A 190 -33.66 16.85 0.28
CA ALA A 190 -33.36 17.39 1.60
C ALA A 190 -31.84 17.49 1.86
N ALA A 191 -31.08 16.46 1.47
CA ALA A 191 -29.62 16.49 1.59
C ALA A 191 -28.97 17.60 0.74
N MET A 192 -29.49 17.86 -0.46
CA MET A 192 -29.00 18.91 -1.34
C MET A 192 -29.35 20.32 -0.84
N GLU A 193 -30.56 20.52 -0.33
CA GLU A 193 -30.98 21.81 0.26
C GLU A 193 -30.17 22.12 1.53
N THR A 194 -29.88 21.10 2.35
CA THR A 194 -28.96 21.23 3.49
C THR A 194 -27.57 21.68 3.02
N ARG A 195 -27.03 21.04 1.96
CA ARG A 195 -25.73 21.43 1.38
C ARG A 195 -25.70 22.89 0.93
N GLU A 196 -26.76 23.35 0.28
CA GLU A 196 -26.85 24.72 -0.21
C GLU A 196 -26.96 25.73 0.95
N SER A 197 -27.73 25.43 1.99
CA SER A 197 -27.83 26.27 3.19
C SER A 197 -26.49 26.36 3.93
N LEU A 198 -25.78 25.23 4.06
CA LEU A 198 -24.45 25.15 4.67
C LEU A 198 -23.44 26.02 3.90
N ALA A 199 -23.45 25.94 2.57
CA ALA A 199 -22.59 26.75 1.70
C ALA A 199 -22.88 28.26 1.83
N ARG A 200 -24.14 28.64 2.07
CA ARG A 200 -24.54 30.03 2.32
C ARG A 200 -24.32 30.49 3.76
N GLY A 201 -23.95 29.58 4.67
CA GLY A 201 -23.74 29.90 6.09
C GLY A 201 -25.03 30.27 6.83
N GLU A 202 -26.18 29.85 6.32
CA GLU A 202 -27.51 30.18 6.89
C GLU A 202 -27.98 29.14 7.92
N THR A 203 -27.16 28.12 8.20
CA THR A 203 -27.58 26.91 8.91
C THR A 203 -27.23 26.90 10.39
N ASP A 204 -28.16 26.42 11.22
CA ASP A 204 -27.90 26.01 12.60
C ASP A 204 -27.25 24.61 12.62
N PHE A 205 -25.91 24.57 12.75
CA PHE A 205 -25.13 23.34 12.68
C PHE A 205 -25.58 22.24 13.67
N PRO A 206 -25.83 22.52 14.96
CA PRO A 206 -26.40 21.55 15.88
C PRO A 206 -27.68 20.87 15.39
N SER A 207 -28.62 21.63 14.81
CA SER A 207 -29.89 21.08 14.33
C SER A 207 -29.68 20.12 13.16
N VAL A 208 -28.96 20.55 12.12
CA VAL A 208 -28.72 19.69 10.94
C VAL A 208 -27.81 18.50 11.24
N TRP A 209 -26.93 18.62 12.24
CA TRP A 209 -26.15 17.49 12.76
C TRP A 209 -27.04 16.41 13.36
N GLN A 210 -28.00 16.80 14.21
CA GLN A 210 -28.95 15.86 14.83
C GLN A 210 -29.86 15.21 13.78
N GLU A 211 -30.32 15.98 12.78
CA GLU A 211 -31.08 15.43 11.68
C GLU A 211 -30.26 14.39 10.90
N ALA A 212 -29.01 14.72 10.55
CA ALA A 212 -28.12 13.80 9.85
C ALA A 212 -27.85 12.52 10.66
N LEU A 213 -27.72 12.60 11.99
CA LEU A 213 -27.58 11.41 12.85
C LEU A 213 -28.79 10.47 12.78
N GLY A 214 -29.99 11.01 12.55
CA GLY A 214 -31.24 10.26 12.41
C GLY A 214 -31.42 9.53 11.08
N GLU A 215 -30.56 9.80 10.08
CA GLU A 215 -30.66 9.26 8.72
C GLU A 215 -30.55 7.73 8.70
N VAL A 216 -31.52 7.01 8.15
CA VAL A 216 -31.55 5.52 8.21
C VAL A 216 -30.48 4.90 7.31
N ASP A 217 -30.20 5.51 6.16
CA ASP A 217 -29.15 5.06 5.26
C ASP A 217 -27.77 5.40 5.84
N THR A 218 -27.01 4.37 6.24
CA THR A 218 -25.68 4.52 6.86
C THR A 218 -24.68 5.27 5.99
N ARG A 219 -24.73 5.10 4.66
CA ARG A 219 -23.81 5.76 3.73
C ARG A 219 -24.16 7.23 3.60
N LEU A 220 -25.45 7.52 3.42
CA LEU A 220 -25.94 8.90 3.35
C LEU A 220 -25.70 9.64 4.67
N ARG A 221 -25.95 8.98 5.80
CA ARG A 221 -25.64 9.48 7.16
C ARG A 221 -24.18 9.93 7.24
N LEU A 222 -23.24 9.04 6.90
CA LEU A 222 -21.81 9.34 6.99
C LEU A 222 -21.43 10.51 6.08
N GLN A 223 -21.95 10.52 4.85
CA GLN A 223 -21.69 11.59 3.89
C GLN A 223 -22.20 12.95 4.39
N ARG A 224 -23.43 13.02 4.89
CA ARG A 224 -24.02 14.25 5.45
C ARG A 224 -23.24 14.73 6.68
N LEU A 225 -22.94 13.83 7.61
CA LEU A 225 -22.17 14.17 8.81
C LEU A 225 -20.77 14.67 8.46
N THR A 226 -20.06 14.04 7.52
CA THR A 226 -18.73 14.54 7.09
C THR A 226 -18.83 15.95 6.53
N GLN A 227 -19.82 16.21 5.67
CA GLN A 227 -20.00 17.53 5.07
C GLN A 227 -20.29 18.60 6.13
N ILE A 228 -21.24 18.33 7.03
CA ILE A 228 -21.59 19.22 8.13
C ILE A 228 -20.38 19.45 9.03
N ALA A 229 -19.67 18.39 9.44
CA ALA A 229 -18.47 18.47 10.28
C ALA A 229 -17.40 19.37 9.67
N THR A 230 -17.11 19.21 8.37
CA THR A 230 -16.08 20.02 7.70
C THR A 230 -16.48 21.48 7.60
N GLU A 231 -17.75 21.77 7.29
CA GLU A 231 -18.24 23.15 7.13
C GLU A 231 -18.46 23.85 8.49
N TRP A 232 -18.79 23.08 9.53
CA TRP A 232 -18.83 23.57 10.89
C TRP A 232 -17.41 23.90 11.35
N ALA A 233 -16.45 23.00 11.10
CA ALA A 233 -15.07 23.19 11.50
C ALA A 233 -14.38 24.39 10.85
N THR A 234 -14.83 24.85 9.67
CA THR A 234 -14.26 26.06 9.07
C THR A 234 -14.65 27.35 9.81
N ARG A 235 -15.77 27.34 10.56
CA ARG A 235 -16.31 28.48 11.31
C ARG A 235 -16.06 28.37 12.81
N ASP A 236 -16.29 27.20 13.37
CA ASP A 236 -16.15 26.90 14.80
C ASP A 236 -15.68 25.44 14.99
N PRO A 237 -14.36 25.20 14.90
CA PRO A 237 -13.81 23.86 15.04
C PRO A 237 -13.95 23.28 16.45
N ALA A 238 -14.05 24.14 17.48
CA ALA A 238 -14.25 23.69 18.86
C ALA A 238 -15.65 23.09 19.03
N ALA A 239 -16.70 23.78 18.57
CA ALA A 239 -18.06 23.25 18.62
C ALA A 239 -18.23 22.01 17.74
N ALA A 240 -17.59 21.99 16.55
CA ALA A 240 -17.61 20.84 15.66
C ALA A 240 -16.94 19.60 16.29
N ILE A 241 -15.80 19.75 16.98
CA ILE A 241 -15.12 18.61 17.61
C ILE A 241 -15.91 18.08 18.80
N ASP A 242 -16.61 18.94 19.54
CA ASP A 242 -17.46 18.54 20.66
C ASP A 242 -18.65 17.71 20.15
N ALA A 243 -19.29 18.15 19.07
CA ALA A 243 -20.35 17.40 18.40
C ALA A 243 -19.85 16.05 17.86
N ALA A 244 -18.66 16.02 17.24
CA ALA A 244 -18.03 14.78 16.79
C ALA A 244 -17.75 13.82 17.96
N SER A 245 -17.24 14.34 19.07
CA SER A 245 -16.87 13.56 20.26
C SER A 245 -18.07 12.97 20.99
N ALA A 246 -19.25 13.61 20.87
CA ALA A 246 -20.51 13.11 21.41
C ALA A 246 -21.09 11.90 20.65
N THR A 247 -20.58 11.56 19.46
CA THR A 247 -21.00 10.36 18.70
C THR A 247 -20.26 9.11 19.17
N GLU A 248 -20.52 7.95 18.56
CA GLU A 248 -19.93 6.67 18.98
C GLU A 248 -19.24 5.90 17.84
N GLY A 249 -18.34 4.99 18.22
CA GLY A 249 -17.69 4.03 17.31
C GLY A 249 -17.01 4.68 16.10
N GLN A 250 -17.29 4.14 14.91
CA GLN A 250 -16.68 4.58 13.66
C GLN A 250 -17.09 6.01 13.26
N ILE A 251 -18.30 6.46 13.62
CA ILE A 251 -18.75 7.82 13.32
C ILE A 251 -17.91 8.82 14.12
N ARG A 252 -17.71 8.59 15.42
CA ARG A 252 -16.83 9.44 16.26
C ARG A 252 -15.47 9.63 15.62
N MET A 253 -14.82 8.51 15.29
CA MET A 253 -13.48 8.54 14.71
C MET A 253 -13.44 9.26 13.37
N ALA A 254 -14.41 8.99 12.48
CA ALA A 254 -14.48 9.64 11.16
C ALA A 254 -14.70 11.16 11.28
N MET A 255 -15.58 11.59 12.18
CA MET A 255 -15.89 13.00 12.37
C MET A 255 -14.76 13.74 13.06
N GLN A 256 -14.14 13.16 14.09
CA GLN A 256 -12.96 13.74 14.74
C GLN A 256 -11.82 13.93 13.74
N MET A 257 -11.54 12.93 12.89
CA MET A 257 -10.54 13.06 11.81
C MET A 257 -10.89 14.17 10.80
N ALA A 258 -12.17 14.29 10.42
CA ALA A 258 -12.62 15.32 9.47
C ALA A 258 -12.46 16.74 10.04
N VAL A 259 -12.88 16.94 11.30
CA VAL A 259 -12.79 18.23 12.01
C VAL A 259 -11.33 18.59 12.29
N THR A 260 -10.56 17.69 12.91
CA THR A 260 -9.16 17.97 13.27
C THR A 260 -8.31 18.34 12.06
N ARG A 261 -8.54 17.74 10.90
CA ARG A 261 -7.82 18.12 9.66
C ARG A 261 -8.03 19.59 9.28
N ILE A 262 -9.26 20.10 9.38
CA ILE A 262 -9.56 21.51 9.10
C ILE A 262 -9.01 22.40 10.22
N TRP A 263 -9.24 22.00 11.47
CA TRP A 263 -8.81 22.75 12.63
C TRP A 263 -7.29 22.92 12.67
N THR A 264 -6.51 21.87 12.38
CA THR A 264 -5.04 21.93 12.34
C THR A 264 -4.53 22.98 11.35
N ALA A 265 -5.20 23.16 10.22
CA ALA A 265 -4.79 24.15 9.23
C ALA A 265 -5.11 25.60 9.66
N GLN A 266 -6.09 25.80 10.54
CA GLN A 266 -6.53 27.12 11.01
C GLN A 266 -5.90 27.54 12.33
N ASP A 267 -5.84 26.63 13.30
CA ASP A 267 -5.35 26.86 14.66
C ASP A 267 -4.71 25.57 15.21
N PRO A 268 -3.42 25.34 14.93
CA PRO A 268 -2.68 24.19 15.44
C PRO A 268 -2.67 24.14 16.98
N ILE A 269 -2.57 25.29 17.65
CA ILE A 269 -2.46 25.38 19.11
C ILE A 269 -3.75 24.88 19.76
N GLY A 270 -4.91 25.28 19.23
CA GLY A 270 -6.21 24.79 19.68
C GLY A 270 -6.35 23.27 19.57
N VAL A 271 -5.89 22.68 18.45
CA VAL A 271 -5.89 21.22 18.29
C VAL A 271 -4.97 20.54 19.30
N VAL A 272 -3.77 21.06 19.51
CA VAL A 272 -2.84 20.51 20.52
C VAL A 272 -3.46 20.55 21.92
N ALA A 273 -4.10 21.65 22.28
CA ALA A 273 -4.79 21.78 23.57
C ALA A 273 -5.94 20.76 23.71
N TRP A 274 -6.66 20.47 22.62
CA TRP A 274 -7.71 19.46 22.62
C TRP A 274 -7.16 18.03 22.71
N LEU A 275 -6.14 17.70 21.93
CA LEU A 275 -5.47 16.38 21.93
C LEU A 275 -4.86 16.07 23.29
N SER A 276 -4.27 17.06 23.94
CA SER A 276 -3.63 16.94 25.26
C SER A 276 -4.59 16.59 26.40
N ARG A 277 -5.91 16.72 26.17
CA ARG A 277 -6.96 16.34 27.13
C ARG A 277 -7.53 14.95 26.89
N GLN A 278 -7.11 14.26 25.83
CA GLN A 278 -7.64 12.95 25.46
C GLN A 278 -6.86 11.83 26.17
N GLU A 279 -7.55 10.73 26.46
CA GLU A 279 -6.91 9.52 26.97
C GLU A 279 -6.08 8.81 25.88
N PRO A 280 -4.95 8.18 26.23
CA PRO A 280 -4.14 7.40 25.29
C PRO A 280 -4.97 6.35 24.54
N SER A 281 -4.94 6.41 23.21
CA SER A 281 -5.66 5.47 22.34
C SER A 281 -5.02 5.42 20.94
N SER A 282 -5.28 4.36 20.19
CA SER A 282 -4.83 4.24 18.79
C SER A 282 -5.40 5.35 17.89
N SER A 283 -6.61 5.82 18.20
CA SER A 283 -7.22 6.97 17.54
C SER A 283 -6.46 8.26 17.86
N LEU A 284 -6.09 8.49 19.12
CA LEU A 284 -5.28 9.65 19.52
C LEU A 284 -3.93 9.65 18.80
N GLN A 285 -3.23 8.51 18.79
CA GLN A 285 -1.99 8.35 18.02
C GLN A 285 -2.17 8.72 16.55
N SER A 286 -3.20 8.15 15.90
CA SER A 286 -3.45 8.38 14.47
C SER A 286 -3.77 9.84 14.16
N MET A 287 -4.57 10.51 15.01
CA MET A 287 -4.90 11.93 14.88
C MET A 287 -3.66 12.80 15.06
N THR A 288 -2.90 12.61 16.14
CA THR A 288 -1.71 13.40 16.44
C THR A 288 -0.64 13.25 15.36
N SER A 289 -0.35 12.02 14.90
CA SER A 289 0.63 11.81 13.84
C SER A 289 0.18 12.39 12.50
N THR A 290 -1.14 12.43 12.21
CA THR A 290 -1.66 13.01 10.96
C THR A 290 -1.67 14.54 11.01
N MET A 291 -2.02 15.11 12.16
CA MET A 291 -1.86 16.53 12.45
C MET A 291 -0.40 16.94 12.21
N MET A 292 0.56 16.22 12.81
CA MET A 292 1.96 16.60 12.70
C MET A 292 2.49 16.52 11.26
N VAL A 293 2.06 15.51 10.48
CA VAL A 293 2.36 15.47 9.04
C VAL A 293 1.79 16.69 8.30
N THR A 294 0.59 17.13 8.66
CA THR A 294 -0.05 18.30 8.03
C THR A 294 0.68 19.59 8.39
N LEU A 295 1.07 19.75 9.66
CA LEU A 295 1.86 20.90 10.12
C LEU A 295 3.21 20.94 9.43
N ALA A 296 3.96 19.83 9.45
CA ALA A 296 5.29 19.75 8.86
C ALA A 296 5.30 20.04 7.35
N ARG A 297 4.23 19.69 6.63
CA ARG A 297 4.05 20.03 5.21
C ARG A 297 3.80 21.51 4.97
N ASN A 298 3.15 22.19 5.90
CA ASN A 298 2.86 23.62 5.77
C ASN A 298 4.03 24.48 6.27
N SER A 299 4.64 24.08 7.39
CA SER A 299 5.75 24.75 8.06
C SER A 299 6.48 23.77 8.98
N MET A 300 7.67 23.33 8.58
CA MET A 300 8.51 22.44 9.39
C MET A 300 8.91 23.10 10.72
N ALA A 301 9.13 24.42 10.70
CA ALA A 301 9.43 25.21 11.89
C ALA A 301 8.31 25.13 12.94
N ASP A 302 7.07 25.38 12.51
CA ASP A 302 5.92 25.40 13.42
C ASP A 302 5.62 23.99 13.96
N ALA A 303 5.82 22.96 13.13
CA ALA A 303 5.70 21.57 13.52
C ALA A 303 6.67 21.20 14.65
N ILE A 304 7.96 21.55 14.50
CA ILE A 304 8.98 21.31 15.52
C ILE A 304 8.69 22.13 16.79
N SER A 305 8.38 23.42 16.67
CA SER A 305 8.10 24.26 17.84
C SER A 305 6.86 23.81 18.63
N SER A 306 5.90 23.16 17.94
CA SER A 306 4.70 22.64 18.59
C SER A 306 4.97 21.44 19.51
N LEU A 307 6.08 20.72 19.32
CA LEU A 307 6.43 19.56 20.15
C LEU A 307 6.67 19.95 21.62
N ASP A 308 7.22 21.13 21.88
CA ASP A 308 7.53 21.61 23.24
C ASP A 308 6.26 21.94 24.05
N ALA A 309 5.15 22.20 23.37
CA ALA A 309 3.87 22.48 24.01
C ALA A 309 3.06 21.20 24.34
N MET A 310 3.54 20.01 23.92
CA MET A 310 2.82 18.76 24.06
C MET A 310 3.24 17.99 25.31
N PRO A 311 2.29 17.37 26.05
CA PRO A 311 2.61 16.36 27.05
C PRO A 311 3.27 15.14 26.42
N ASP A 312 4.12 14.43 27.17
CA ASP A 312 4.95 13.31 26.68
C ASP A 312 4.18 12.28 25.83
N HIS A 313 3.02 11.83 26.31
CA HIS A 313 2.21 10.81 25.62
C HIS A 313 1.63 11.30 24.28
N VAL A 314 1.43 12.61 24.09
CA VAL A 314 1.03 13.19 22.79
C VAL A 314 2.27 13.47 21.96
N ARG A 315 3.34 13.96 22.60
CA ARG A 315 4.61 14.31 21.98
C ARG A 315 5.21 13.12 21.24
N GLU A 316 5.23 11.94 21.84
CA GLU A 316 5.74 10.72 21.20
C GLU A 316 5.05 10.42 19.84
N TYR A 317 3.71 10.53 19.80
CA TYR A 317 2.96 10.33 18.55
C TYR A 317 3.19 11.45 17.52
N ALA A 318 3.45 12.67 18.00
CA ALA A 318 3.75 13.81 17.16
C ALA A 318 5.15 13.67 16.54
N GLU A 319 6.16 13.32 17.33
CA GLU A 319 7.52 13.02 16.88
C GLU A 319 7.52 11.94 15.81
N GLN A 320 6.76 10.86 16.00
CA GLN A 320 6.57 9.83 14.99
C GLN A 320 5.97 10.40 13.69
N GLY A 321 5.00 11.32 13.79
CA GLY A 321 4.42 12.00 12.64
C GLY A 321 5.41 12.91 11.90
N LEU A 322 6.26 13.64 12.64
CA LEU A 322 7.32 14.48 12.10
C LEU A 322 8.34 13.65 11.32
N VAL A 323 8.89 12.60 11.95
CA VAL A 323 9.85 11.66 11.34
C VAL A 323 9.25 10.99 10.11
N ARG A 324 7.97 10.61 10.16
CA ARG A 324 7.25 10.01 9.02
C ARG A 324 7.12 10.98 7.84
N THR A 325 7.08 12.28 8.07
CA THR A 325 7.00 13.29 6.99
C THR A 325 8.23 13.18 6.09
N LEU A 326 9.42 13.10 6.69
CA LEU A 326 10.67 12.86 5.98
C LEU A 326 10.74 11.51 5.30
N ALA A 327 10.14 10.49 5.89
CA ALA A 327 10.13 9.13 5.35
C ALA A 327 9.17 8.95 4.16
N SER A 328 8.24 9.89 3.96
CA SER A 328 7.18 9.76 2.98
C SER A 328 7.68 10.13 1.58
N SER A 329 7.64 9.18 0.64
CA SER A 329 8.07 9.37 -0.76
C SER A 329 7.22 10.36 -1.55
N ASN A 330 6.05 10.73 -1.03
CA ASN A 330 5.07 11.57 -1.72
C ASN A 330 5.13 13.04 -1.27
N VAL A 331 6.09 13.39 -0.40
CA VAL A 331 6.30 14.74 0.07
C VAL A 331 7.67 15.19 -0.42
N ASP A 332 7.69 16.27 -1.19
CA ASP A 332 8.93 16.94 -1.52
C ASP A 332 9.36 17.75 -0.29
N VAL A 333 10.34 17.24 0.45
CA VAL A 333 10.88 17.90 1.65
C VAL A 333 12.17 18.60 1.26
N SER A 334 12.25 19.91 1.52
CA SER A 334 13.43 20.69 1.19
C SER A 334 14.64 20.26 2.02
N ASP A 335 15.85 20.49 1.50
CA ASP A 335 17.06 20.18 2.28
C ASP A 335 17.15 20.96 3.58
N ALA A 336 16.60 22.18 3.63
CA ALA A 336 16.50 22.99 4.84
C ALA A 336 15.59 22.34 5.88
N ASP A 337 14.40 21.87 5.49
CA ASP A 337 13.47 21.19 6.39
C ASP A 337 14.06 19.89 6.94
N ILE A 338 14.83 19.18 6.12
CA ILE A 338 15.56 17.98 6.54
C ILE A 338 16.57 18.36 7.61
N ASP A 339 17.40 19.37 7.37
CA ASP A 339 18.38 19.83 8.37
C ASP A 339 17.72 20.23 9.69
N MET A 340 16.57 20.90 9.64
CA MET A 340 15.82 21.27 10.85
C MET A 340 15.42 20.05 11.69
N VAL A 341 14.93 18.99 11.06
CA VAL A 341 14.54 17.77 11.80
C VAL A 341 15.76 17.01 12.30
N LEU A 342 16.86 16.97 11.53
CA LEU A 342 18.09 16.30 11.98
C LEU A 342 18.74 17.04 13.16
N ASP A 343 18.72 18.36 13.14
CA ASP A 343 19.17 19.21 14.25
C ASP A 343 18.31 18.99 15.49
N TRP A 344 16.98 19.06 15.34
CA TRP A 344 16.04 18.74 16.41
C TRP A 344 16.31 17.36 17.01
N TYR A 345 16.44 16.33 16.16
CA TYR A 345 16.64 14.95 16.61
C TYR A 345 17.97 14.75 17.35
N SER A 346 19.02 15.54 17.02
CA SER A 346 20.31 15.44 17.70
C SER A 346 20.25 15.77 19.20
N THR A 347 19.19 16.45 19.63
CA THR A 347 18.94 16.83 21.03
C THR A 347 17.77 16.10 21.67
N ALA A 348 16.98 15.36 20.87
CA ALA A 348 15.83 14.60 21.33
C ALA A 348 16.26 13.34 22.12
N GLU A 349 15.32 12.78 22.89
CA GLU A 349 15.52 11.48 23.52
C GLU A 349 15.68 10.39 22.45
N PHE A 350 16.61 9.46 22.67
CA PHE A 350 16.87 8.40 21.72
C PHE A 350 15.64 7.50 21.55
N ASN A 351 15.17 7.41 20.30
CA ASN A 351 14.13 6.48 19.90
C ASN A 351 14.62 5.67 18.70
N ARG A 352 14.84 4.37 18.92
CA ARG A 352 15.42 3.46 17.92
C ARG A 352 14.62 3.45 16.61
N ASP A 353 13.30 3.46 16.69
CA ASP A 353 12.42 3.42 15.51
C ASP A 353 12.50 4.72 14.71
N HIS A 354 12.61 5.87 15.39
CA HIS A 354 12.84 7.15 14.73
C HIS A 354 14.18 7.17 14.00
N VAL A 355 15.27 6.72 14.63
CA VAL A 355 16.59 6.63 14.00
C VAL A 355 16.54 5.76 12.75
N MET A 356 15.95 4.57 12.87
CA MET A 356 15.84 3.63 11.75
C MET A 356 15.06 4.23 10.59
N MET A 357 13.95 4.92 10.88
CA MET A 357 13.10 5.53 9.84
C MET A 357 13.80 6.70 9.14
N LEU A 358 14.49 7.57 9.89
CA LEU A 358 15.29 8.67 9.34
C LEU A 358 16.45 8.14 8.49
N ALA A 359 17.23 7.20 9.03
CA ALA A 359 18.35 6.57 8.33
C ALA A 359 17.90 5.93 7.00
N LEU A 360 16.80 5.17 7.04
CA LEU A 360 16.21 4.52 5.87
C LEU A 360 15.75 5.55 4.83
N SER A 361 15.11 6.65 5.26
CA SER A 361 14.65 7.68 4.33
C SER A 361 15.82 8.42 3.68
N LEU A 362 16.74 8.92 4.50
CA LEU A 362 17.92 9.65 4.03
C LEU A 362 18.76 8.77 3.11
N ALA A 363 19.03 7.51 3.48
CA ALA A 363 19.85 6.61 2.67
C ALA A 363 19.27 6.34 1.27
N ARG A 364 17.95 6.37 1.11
CA ARG A 364 17.31 6.23 -0.21
C ARG A 364 17.45 7.47 -1.09
N ARG A 365 17.59 8.65 -0.49
CA ARG A 365 17.65 9.93 -1.20
C ARG A 365 19.09 10.39 -1.40
N ASP A 366 19.89 10.31 -0.35
CA ASP A 366 21.28 10.75 -0.25
C ASP A 366 22.04 9.90 0.80
N PRO A 367 22.70 8.81 0.38
CA PRO A 367 23.52 7.97 1.24
C PRO A 367 24.63 8.70 2.00
N GLU A 368 25.25 9.71 1.39
CA GLU A 368 26.38 10.42 1.97
C GLU A 368 25.91 11.32 3.12
N ARG A 369 24.81 12.04 2.91
CA ARG A 369 24.16 12.81 3.97
C ARG A 369 23.65 11.93 5.10
N ALA A 370 23.06 10.77 4.77
CA ALA A 370 22.60 9.80 5.76
C ALA A 370 23.75 9.32 6.66
N LEU A 371 24.92 9.05 6.09
CA LEU A 371 26.13 8.67 6.84
C LEU A 371 26.69 9.82 7.66
N SER A 372 26.72 11.03 7.11
CA SER A 372 27.16 12.22 7.83
C SER A 372 26.33 12.43 9.09
N TRP A 373 25.00 12.33 8.97
CA TRP A 373 24.09 12.40 10.11
C TRP A 373 24.26 11.21 11.06
N ALA A 374 24.38 9.98 10.56
CA ALA A 374 24.60 8.81 11.42
C ALA A 374 25.86 8.97 12.29
N ARG A 375 26.93 9.55 11.74
CA ARG A 375 28.19 9.82 12.44
C ARG A 375 28.12 10.96 13.46
N SER A 376 27.17 11.89 13.33
CA SER A 376 26.99 12.95 14.33
C SER A 376 26.27 12.47 15.59
N LEU A 377 25.64 11.29 15.56
CA LEU A 377 25.02 10.66 16.71
C LEU A 377 26.07 10.01 17.63
N ALA A 378 25.67 9.61 18.84
CA ALA A 378 26.52 8.91 19.80
C ALA A 378 25.87 7.60 20.29
N GLY A 379 26.71 6.66 20.77
CA GLY A 379 26.26 5.40 21.36
C GLY A 379 25.36 4.57 20.43
N GLU A 380 24.30 3.98 21.00
CA GLU A 380 23.37 3.10 20.26
C GLU A 380 22.68 3.80 19.07
N ALA A 381 22.45 5.11 19.15
CA ALA A 381 21.84 5.87 18.07
C ALA A 381 22.73 5.88 16.81
N ARG A 382 24.05 6.05 17.00
CA ARG A 382 25.05 6.00 15.91
C ARG A 382 25.11 4.62 15.28
N GLU A 383 25.21 3.57 16.11
CA GLU A 383 25.26 2.18 15.63
C GLU A 383 23.98 1.82 14.83
N THR A 384 22.81 2.16 15.37
CA THR A 384 21.51 1.93 14.72
C THR A 384 21.41 2.67 13.39
N ALA A 385 21.85 3.94 13.34
CA ALA A 385 21.80 4.74 12.13
C ALA A 385 22.75 4.18 11.06
N ILE A 386 24.03 3.94 11.38
CA ILE A 386 25.02 3.40 10.45
C ILE A 386 24.54 2.06 9.88
N GLY A 387 24.09 1.15 10.73
CA GLY A 387 23.59 -0.15 10.29
C GLY A 387 22.38 -0.04 9.37
N SER A 388 21.44 0.86 9.68
CA SER A 388 20.24 1.12 8.85
C SER A 388 20.59 1.73 7.49
N VAL A 389 21.53 2.68 7.45
CA VAL A 389 22.03 3.26 6.20
C VAL A 389 22.70 2.18 5.35
N MET A 390 23.61 1.39 5.91
CA MET A 390 24.35 0.36 5.17
C MET A 390 23.46 -0.77 4.66
N SER A 391 22.46 -1.18 5.46
CA SER A 391 21.45 -2.14 5.02
C SER A 391 20.64 -1.59 3.83
N THR A 392 20.27 -0.31 3.88
CA THR A 392 19.49 0.33 2.82
C THR A 392 20.29 0.47 1.52
N VAL A 393 21.47 1.07 1.60
CA VAL A 393 22.36 1.27 0.44
C VAL A 393 22.79 -0.08 -0.13
N GLY A 394 23.13 -1.05 0.73
CA GLY A 394 23.52 -2.38 0.31
C GLY A 394 22.44 -3.12 -0.49
N ARG A 395 21.16 -2.90 -0.19
CA ARG A 395 20.07 -3.51 -0.95
C ARG A 395 19.88 -2.91 -2.33
N THR A 396 20.21 -1.64 -2.52
CA THR A 396 20.01 -0.93 -3.80
C THR A 396 21.27 -0.91 -4.67
N ASP A 397 22.43 -0.73 -4.05
CA ASP A 397 23.75 -0.67 -4.68
C ASP A 397 24.83 -1.30 -3.76
N PRO A 398 24.98 -2.64 -3.80
CA PRO A 398 25.96 -3.36 -2.99
C PRO A 398 27.40 -2.89 -3.21
N GLU A 399 27.77 -2.53 -4.44
CA GLU A 399 29.15 -2.13 -4.76
C GLU A 399 29.47 -0.74 -4.19
N SER A 400 28.54 0.21 -4.29
CA SER A 400 28.70 1.49 -3.59
C SER A 400 28.75 1.33 -2.09
N ALA A 401 27.91 0.46 -1.51
CA ALA A 401 27.96 0.18 -0.08
C ALA A 401 29.33 -0.37 0.36
N ARG A 402 29.91 -1.33 -0.38
CA ARG A 402 31.25 -1.84 -0.10
C ARG A 402 32.32 -0.75 -0.18
N ARG A 403 32.28 0.09 -1.23
CA ARG A 403 33.22 1.19 -1.42
C ARG A 403 33.18 2.18 -0.27
N ILE A 404 31.96 2.50 0.17
CA ILE A 404 31.70 3.36 1.32
C ILE A 404 32.29 2.75 2.61
N VAL A 405 32.01 1.47 2.89
CA VAL A 405 32.54 0.75 4.06
C VAL A 405 34.07 0.80 4.08
N MET A 406 34.72 0.53 2.95
CA MET A 406 36.18 0.55 2.84
C MET A 406 36.81 1.94 3.04
N GLY A 407 36.03 3.01 2.90
CA GLY A 407 36.46 4.39 3.16
C GLY A 407 36.19 4.89 4.58
N MET A 408 35.63 4.05 5.47
CA MET A 408 35.35 4.41 6.86
C MET A 408 36.56 4.20 7.78
N ASP A 409 36.55 4.87 8.94
CA ASP A 409 37.47 4.57 10.04
C ASP A 409 37.21 3.16 10.61
N ASP A 410 38.18 2.61 11.35
CA ASP A 410 38.13 1.21 11.78
C ASP A 410 36.89 0.88 12.64
N ALA A 411 36.47 1.82 13.51
CA ALA A 411 35.32 1.62 14.39
C ALA A 411 34.00 1.58 13.62
N ASP A 412 33.77 2.48 12.66
CA ASP A 412 32.55 2.47 11.85
C ASP A 412 32.57 1.41 10.76
N ARG A 413 33.75 1.14 10.20
CA ARG A 413 33.93 0.15 9.13
C ARG A 413 33.41 -1.21 9.55
N LEU A 414 33.77 -1.66 10.75
CA LEU A 414 33.37 -2.98 11.24
C LEU A 414 31.85 -3.10 11.38
N GLU A 415 31.20 -2.11 12.00
CA GLU A 415 29.74 -2.13 12.18
C GLU A 415 28.99 -2.01 10.86
N ALA A 416 29.45 -1.12 9.99
CA ALA A 416 28.93 -0.94 8.65
C ALA A 416 29.06 -2.23 7.81
N ALA A 417 30.22 -2.91 7.89
CA ALA A 417 30.48 -4.17 7.22
C ALA A 417 29.59 -5.30 7.73
N LYS A 418 29.40 -5.43 9.05
CA LYS A 418 28.48 -6.42 9.64
C LYS A 418 27.06 -6.26 9.14
N SER A 419 26.56 -5.02 9.13
CA SER A 419 25.21 -4.71 8.66
C SER A 419 25.04 -5.00 7.17
N LEU A 420 26.03 -4.64 6.35
CA LEU A 420 26.02 -4.94 4.92
C LEU A 420 26.04 -6.46 4.67
N LEU A 421 26.95 -7.19 5.31
CA LEU A 421 27.06 -8.65 5.20
C LEU A 421 25.80 -9.36 5.66
N TYR A 422 25.15 -8.87 6.72
CA TYR A 422 23.88 -9.43 7.19
C TYR A 422 22.83 -9.41 6.06
N SER A 423 22.71 -8.29 5.34
CA SER A 423 21.77 -8.17 4.22
C SER A 423 22.22 -8.98 3.00
N GLN A 424 23.49 -8.92 2.64
CA GLN A 424 24.01 -9.58 1.43
C GLN A 424 24.00 -11.11 1.55
N ALA A 425 24.32 -11.65 2.72
CA ALA A 425 24.39 -13.09 2.94
C ALA A 425 23.05 -13.81 2.72
N ARG A 426 21.93 -13.10 2.88
CA ARG A 426 20.59 -13.61 2.58
C ARG A 426 20.31 -13.75 1.08
N HIS A 427 21.03 -12.99 0.25
CA HIS A 427 20.88 -12.98 -1.21
C HIS A 427 21.96 -13.81 -1.89
N ASP A 428 23.23 -13.52 -1.61
CA ASP A 428 24.41 -14.24 -2.10
C ASP A 428 25.42 -14.45 -0.96
N PRO A 429 25.29 -15.55 -0.21
CA PRO A 429 26.17 -15.83 0.92
C PRO A 429 27.62 -16.09 0.53
N ARG A 430 27.89 -16.58 -0.68
CA ARG A 430 29.26 -16.85 -1.14
C ARG A 430 29.98 -15.56 -1.48
N ALA A 431 29.34 -14.68 -2.24
CA ALA A 431 29.91 -13.35 -2.51
C ALA A 431 30.09 -12.53 -1.22
N ALA A 432 29.17 -12.67 -0.25
CA ALA A 432 29.32 -12.05 1.07
C ALA A 432 30.52 -12.63 1.84
N LEU A 433 30.70 -13.96 1.82
CA LEU A 433 31.83 -14.63 2.45
C LEU A 433 33.17 -14.22 1.83
N ASP A 434 33.24 -14.13 0.51
CA ASP A 434 34.45 -13.71 -0.22
C ASP A 434 34.83 -12.27 0.13
N TRP A 435 33.85 -11.37 0.24
CA TRP A 435 34.10 -10.01 0.68
C TRP A 435 34.51 -9.93 2.16
N ALA A 436 33.88 -10.71 3.05
CA ALA A 436 34.31 -10.78 4.45
C ALA A 436 35.77 -11.25 4.58
N ARG A 437 36.21 -12.17 3.73
CA ARG A 437 37.59 -12.68 3.67
C ARG A 437 38.60 -11.67 3.14
N SER A 438 38.19 -10.63 2.41
CA SER A 438 39.11 -9.63 1.87
C SER A 438 39.59 -8.60 2.90
N PHE A 439 39.02 -8.58 4.11
CA PHE A 439 39.47 -7.68 5.18
C PHE A 439 40.86 -8.08 5.69
N GLU A 440 41.76 -7.11 5.79
CA GLU A 440 43.17 -7.32 6.15
C GLU A 440 43.33 -7.75 7.61
N SER A 441 42.65 -7.05 8.52
CA SER A 441 42.64 -7.36 9.95
C SER A 441 42.05 -8.75 10.20
N GLU A 442 42.84 -9.62 10.84
CA GLU A 442 42.41 -10.98 11.17
C GLU A 442 41.21 -11.00 12.12
N ALA A 443 41.17 -10.07 13.08
CA ALA A 443 40.06 -9.93 14.01
C ALA A 443 38.77 -9.52 13.30
N GLU A 444 38.82 -8.48 12.45
CA GLU A 444 37.66 -8.03 11.67
C GLU A 444 37.19 -9.14 10.72
N ARG A 445 38.12 -9.76 9.98
CA ARG A 445 37.81 -10.86 9.06
C ARG A 445 37.11 -12.01 9.76
N ALA A 446 37.62 -12.45 10.92
CA ALA A 446 37.00 -13.54 11.69
C ALA A 446 35.56 -13.20 12.11
N GLU A 447 35.33 -11.97 12.58
CA GLU A 447 34.02 -11.52 13.03
C GLU A 447 33.02 -11.38 11.87
N LEU A 448 33.48 -10.83 10.73
CA LEU A 448 32.67 -10.68 9.53
C LEU A 448 32.32 -12.03 8.88
N VAL A 449 33.26 -12.96 8.81
CA VAL A 449 33.01 -14.34 8.36
C VAL A 449 31.98 -15.00 9.28
N GLN A 450 32.10 -14.84 10.59
CA GLN A 450 31.11 -15.36 11.53
C GLN A 450 29.72 -14.75 11.32
N GLN A 451 29.63 -13.45 11.03
CA GLN A 451 28.37 -12.78 10.72
C GLN A 451 27.71 -13.35 9.45
N VAL A 452 28.51 -13.63 8.41
CA VAL A 452 28.01 -14.27 7.18
C VAL A 452 27.46 -15.65 7.46
N PHE A 453 28.19 -16.51 8.18
CA PHE A 453 27.72 -17.86 8.49
C PHE A 453 26.47 -17.87 9.36
N ARG A 454 26.33 -16.95 10.33
CA ARG A 454 25.11 -16.80 11.12
C ARG A 454 23.90 -16.42 10.25
N SER A 455 24.07 -15.47 9.33
CA SER A 455 22.99 -15.04 8.43
C SER A 455 22.65 -16.13 7.40
N TRP A 456 23.67 -16.75 6.81
CA TRP A 456 23.52 -17.85 5.85
C TRP A 456 22.80 -19.04 6.49
N ALA A 457 23.21 -19.47 7.69
CA ALA A 457 22.58 -20.60 8.36
C ALA A 457 21.10 -20.35 8.65
N ARG A 458 20.72 -19.12 9.02
CA ARG A 458 19.32 -18.77 9.30
C ARG A 458 18.39 -18.96 8.11
N ASP A 459 18.86 -18.62 6.91
CA ASP A 459 18.04 -18.70 5.68
C ASP A 459 18.25 -20.01 4.90
N LYS A 460 19.47 -20.56 4.87
CA LYS A 460 19.85 -21.77 4.11
C LYS A 460 20.82 -22.65 4.93
N PRO A 461 20.33 -23.32 5.99
CA PRO A 461 21.17 -24.00 6.96
C PRO A 461 21.99 -25.15 6.38
N GLU A 462 21.43 -25.95 5.47
CA GLU A 462 22.14 -27.07 4.87
C GLU A 462 23.30 -26.60 3.97
N GLU A 463 23.11 -25.52 3.22
CA GLU A 463 24.17 -24.93 2.39
C GLU A 463 25.27 -24.33 3.26
N ALA A 464 24.91 -23.61 4.34
CA ALA A 464 25.89 -23.02 5.27
C ALA A 464 26.73 -24.09 5.97
N ILE A 465 26.11 -25.18 6.41
CA ILE A 465 26.83 -26.32 7.03
C ILE A 465 27.72 -27.00 5.98
N GLY A 466 27.25 -27.18 4.74
CA GLY A 466 28.07 -27.73 3.66
C GLY A 466 29.34 -26.92 3.44
N GLU A 467 29.20 -25.60 3.28
CA GLU A 467 30.36 -24.71 3.10
C GLU A 467 31.28 -24.70 4.34
N LEU A 468 30.72 -24.78 5.54
CA LEU A 468 31.50 -24.88 6.78
C LEU A 468 32.33 -26.16 6.85
N MET A 469 31.80 -27.28 6.34
CA MET A 469 32.49 -28.56 6.27
C MET A 469 33.62 -28.59 5.24
N ASP A 470 33.53 -27.77 4.19
CA ASP A 470 34.58 -27.61 3.19
C ASP A 470 35.76 -26.75 3.71
N LEU A 471 35.56 -26.00 4.81
CA LEU A 471 36.65 -25.30 5.47
C LEU A 471 37.64 -26.28 6.11
N ARG A 472 38.93 -25.93 6.07
CA ARG A 472 39.97 -26.70 6.74
C ARG A 472 39.63 -26.85 8.23
N ALA A 473 39.59 -28.10 8.69
CA ALA A 473 39.37 -28.44 10.10
C ALA A 473 40.38 -27.73 11.00
N GLY A 474 39.90 -27.19 12.13
CA GLY A 474 40.69 -26.43 13.09
C GLY A 474 39.81 -25.55 13.97
N SER A 475 40.43 -24.87 14.94
CA SER A 475 39.74 -24.03 15.92
C SER A 475 38.83 -22.97 15.28
N VAL A 476 39.26 -22.34 14.19
CA VAL A 476 38.47 -21.31 13.49
C VAL A 476 37.18 -21.89 12.89
N ARG A 477 37.25 -23.05 12.22
CA ARG A 477 36.05 -23.72 11.70
C ARG A 477 35.10 -24.08 12.84
N ASP A 478 35.64 -24.58 13.94
CA ASP A 478 34.83 -25.03 15.07
C ASP A 478 34.18 -23.87 15.84
N GLU A 479 34.83 -22.70 15.86
CA GLU A 479 34.24 -21.46 16.36
C GLU A 479 33.08 -20.97 15.47
N LEU A 480 33.21 -21.10 14.15
CA LEU A 480 32.10 -20.85 13.23
C LEU A 480 30.97 -21.87 13.42
N ALA A 481 31.31 -23.14 13.65
CA ALA A 481 30.35 -24.22 13.90
C ALA A 481 29.53 -23.92 15.17
N LYS A 482 30.20 -23.47 16.24
CA LYS A 482 29.56 -23.00 17.46
C LYS A 482 28.59 -21.83 17.19
N SER A 483 28.98 -20.88 16.35
CA SER A 483 28.13 -19.73 16.01
C SER A 483 26.89 -20.14 15.19
N VAL A 484 27.08 -21.01 14.19
CA VAL A 484 26.00 -21.60 13.39
C VAL A 484 25.05 -22.42 14.26
N ALA A 485 25.59 -23.27 15.15
CA ALA A 485 24.82 -24.04 16.12
C ALA A 485 23.88 -23.14 16.94
N GLY A 486 24.40 -22.03 17.49
CA GLY A 486 23.62 -21.07 18.25
C GLY A 486 22.47 -20.44 17.43
N SER A 487 22.70 -20.16 16.15
CA SER A 487 21.66 -19.58 15.27
C SER A 487 20.55 -20.57 14.89
N LEU A 488 20.83 -21.88 14.90
CA LEU A 488 19.90 -22.93 14.47
C LEU A 488 19.20 -23.65 15.63
N LEU A 489 19.70 -23.52 16.86
CA LEU A 489 19.30 -24.36 17.99
C LEU A 489 17.80 -24.43 18.25
N ILE A 490 17.09 -23.31 18.03
CA ILE A 490 15.65 -23.21 18.27
C ILE A 490 14.87 -23.92 17.17
N ASP A 491 15.22 -23.67 15.91
CA ASP A 491 14.41 -24.07 14.76
C ASP A 491 14.81 -25.45 14.19
N ARG A 492 16.10 -25.82 14.30
CA ARG A 492 16.71 -27.00 13.65
C ARG A 492 17.73 -27.69 14.57
N PRO A 493 17.33 -28.19 15.76
CA PRO A 493 18.23 -28.88 16.66
C PRO A 493 18.88 -30.12 16.01
N ASP A 494 18.19 -30.80 15.10
CA ASP A 494 18.70 -31.93 14.31
C ASP A 494 20.00 -31.60 13.55
N LEU A 495 20.07 -30.41 12.96
CA LEU A 495 21.26 -29.94 12.25
C LEU A 495 22.38 -29.56 13.22
N VAL A 496 22.04 -29.06 14.41
CA VAL A 496 23.02 -28.76 15.46
C VAL A 496 23.65 -30.04 16.01
N GLU A 497 22.88 -31.12 16.17
CA GLU A 497 23.42 -32.43 16.54
C GLU A 497 24.42 -32.94 15.49
N ARG A 498 24.09 -32.83 14.19
CA ARG A 498 25.01 -33.20 13.11
C ARG A 498 26.29 -32.36 13.13
N LEU A 499 26.15 -31.06 13.38
CA LEU A 499 27.30 -30.16 13.45
C LEU A 499 28.19 -30.49 14.66
N PHE A 500 27.58 -30.83 15.80
CA PHE A 500 28.30 -31.24 17.01
C PHE A 500 29.25 -32.41 16.78
N GLU A 501 28.85 -33.40 15.99
CA GLU A 501 29.70 -34.56 15.67
C GLU A 501 30.97 -34.19 14.90
N THR A 502 30.97 -33.03 14.23
CA THR A 502 32.10 -32.57 13.41
C THR A 502 33.08 -31.67 14.16
N ILE A 503 32.74 -31.25 15.39
CA ILE A 503 33.55 -30.31 16.18
C ILE A 503 34.64 -31.07 16.94
N ASP A 504 35.90 -30.74 16.66
CA ASP A 504 37.08 -31.36 17.29
C ASP A 504 37.58 -30.53 18.48
N SER A 505 37.42 -29.20 18.42
CA SER A 505 37.79 -28.26 19.47
C SER A 505 37.02 -28.56 20.75
N ARG A 506 37.77 -28.85 21.82
CA ARG A 506 37.21 -29.12 23.16
C ARG A 506 36.31 -27.99 23.64
N GLU A 507 36.72 -26.75 23.44
CA GLU A 507 35.96 -25.57 23.87
C GLU A 507 34.63 -25.46 23.13
N ALA A 508 34.66 -25.52 21.79
CA ALA A 508 33.45 -25.44 20.98
C ALA A 508 32.51 -26.63 21.26
N ARG A 509 33.07 -27.83 21.43
CA ARG A 509 32.30 -29.04 21.77
C ARG A 509 31.61 -28.90 23.12
N ARG A 510 32.31 -28.38 24.13
CA ARG A 510 31.72 -28.07 25.45
C ARG A 510 30.55 -27.09 25.31
N THR A 511 30.71 -26.00 24.56
CA THR A 511 29.64 -25.00 24.40
C THR A 511 28.42 -25.58 23.67
N VAL A 512 28.61 -26.27 22.56
CA VAL A 512 27.49 -26.82 21.76
C VAL A 512 26.80 -27.97 22.51
N ALA A 513 27.52 -28.81 23.26
CA ALA A 513 26.91 -29.81 24.14
C ALA A 513 26.00 -29.16 25.19
N GLY A 514 26.45 -28.08 25.83
CA GLY A 514 25.63 -27.33 26.80
C GLY A 514 24.38 -26.71 26.17
N MET A 515 24.48 -26.19 24.94
CA MET A 515 23.35 -25.67 24.17
C MET A 515 22.31 -26.77 23.88
N LEU A 516 22.76 -27.92 23.39
CA LEU A 516 21.90 -29.07 23.08
C LEU A 516 21.25 -29.65 24.34
N MET A 517 22.02 -29.84 25.42
CA MET A 517 21.50 -30.28 26.72
C MET A 517 20.38 -29.36 27.21
N ALA A 518 20.59 -28.04 27.20
CA ALA A 518 19.58 -27.08 27.64
C ALA A 518 18.34 -27.06 26.71
N SER A 519 18.53 -27.26 25.40
CA SER A 519 17.43 -27.33 24.43
C SER A 519 16.56 -28.57 24.67
N PHE A 520 17.17 -29.75 24.77
CA PHE A 520 16.45 -31.01 24.99
C PHE A 520 15.82 -31.12 26.37
N THR A 521 16.43 -30.50 27.39
CA THR A 521 15.80 -30.35 28.72
C THR A 521 14.49 -29.57 28.61
N ARG A 522 14.46 -28.47 27.86
CA ARG A 522 13.23 -27.66 27.67
C ARG A 522 12.17 -28.37 26.82
N SER A 523 12.58 -29.17 25.84
CA SER A 523 11.64 -29.94 25.01
C SER A 523 11.14 -31.23 25.68
N GLY A 524 11.71 -31.62 26.82
CA GLY A 524 11.33 -32.83 27.56
C GLY A 524 11.97 -34.13 27.07
N ASP A 525 12.99 -34.05 26.22
CA ASP A 525 13.73 -35.22 25.73
C ASP A 525 14.86 -35.57 26.71
N ALA A 526 14.51 -36.35 27.74
CA ALA A 526 15.42 -36.67 28.85
C ALA A 526 16.62 -37.52 28.40
N GLU A 527 16.45 -38.40 27.41
CA GLU A 527 17.52 -39.26 26.91
C GLU A 527 18.60 -38.42 26.20
N LYS A 528 18.19 -37.52 25.29
CA LYS A 528 19.14 -36.62 24.64
C LYS A 528 19.75 -35.61 25.60
N ALA A 529 18.96 -35.07 26.53
CA ALA A 529 19.48 -34.16 27.54
C ALA A 529 20.61 -34.82 28.36
N GLU A 530 20.42 -36.08 28.76
CA GLU A 530 21.44 -36.84 29.49
C GLU A 530 22.68 -37.14 28.64
N PHE A 531 22.49 -37.54 27.38
CA PHE A 531 23.60 -37.75 26.44
C PHE A 531 24.49 -36.50 26.30
N TYR A 532 23.87 -35.33 26.08
CA TYR A 532 24.64 -34.09 25.94
C TYR A 532 25.19 -33.56 27.27
N ARG A 533 24.61 -33.95 28.43
CA ARG A 533 25.21 -33.71 29.75
C ARG A 533 26.51 -34.48 29.91
N GLU A 534 26.53 -35.77 29.56
CA GLU A 534 27.75 -36.59 29.62
C GLU A 534 28.82 -36.07 28.64
N ALA A 535 28.41 -35.69 27.42
CA ALA A 535 29.31 -35.10 26.44
C ALA A 535 29.91 -33.77 26.93
N LEU A 536 29.11 -32.93 27.60
CA LEU A 536 29.56 -31.70 28.24
C LEU A 536 30.60 -32.00 29.34
N GLU A 537 30.36 -32.97 30.20
CA GLU A 537 31.32 -33.38 31.24
C GLU A 537 32.63 -33.93 30.67
N ALA A 538 32.55 -34.75 29.62
CA ALA A 538 33.72 -35.29 28.94
C ALA A 538 34.59 -34.18 28.32
N ALA A 539 33.98 -33.16 27.73
CA ALA A 539 34.70 -32.00 27.19
C ALA A 539 35.27 -31.08 28.28
N SER A 540 34.85 -31.25 29.54
CA SER A 540 35.24 -30.42 30.69
C SER A 540 36.42 -30.97 31.48
N ARG A 541 36.77 -32.25 31.29
CA ARG A 541 37.94 -32.92 31.87
C ARG A 541 39.07 -32.90 30.85
#